data_AF-A0A1I6YD55-F1
#
_entry.id   AF-A0A1I6YD55-F1
#
_cell.length_a   1.000
_cell.length_b   1.000
_cell.length_c   1.000
_cell.angle_alpha   90.00
_cell.angle_beta   90.00
_cell.angle_gamma   90.00
#
_symmetry.space_group_name_H-M   'P 1'
#
loop_
_entity.id
_entity.type
_entity.pdbx_description
1 polymer ?
#
loop_
_entity_poly.entity_id
_entity_poly.type
_entity_poly.pdbx_seq_one_letter_code
_entity_poly.pdbx_strand_id
1 'polypeptide(L)'
;MPLSGTQFLNGIAEHGIPASWDEFGTYMSQDGALVTHLVAAVREVHNTGSDQARDATLRLFDEKRGNLAAARNLLADRIVAYRESGRWAELDAVVRSADVDQLIDSMRVHFGLHPFPIALESVRFNFEYVRQHGFEAFYRMTDEYLFEIERLTTEARTAFETEPIGESFPPFWLYKLDMVSTEVPSHCHICQNLITFAERALDDDRGSSFA
;
A
#
# COMPACT_ATOMS: atom_id res chain seq x y z
N MET A 1 0.51 -2.49 -29.03
CA MET A 1 1.44 -1.34 -28.80
C MET A 1 1.51 -1.14 -27.30
N PRO A 2 2.66 -0.78 -26.70
CA PRO A 2 2.72 -0.58 -25.26
C PRO A 2 1.74 0.52 -24.82
N LEU A 3 1.02 0.28 -23.72
CA LEU A 3 0.09 1.24 -23.13
C LEU A 3 0.87 2.49 -22.69
N SER A 4 0.57 3.65 -23.27
CA SER A 4 1.22 4.92 -22.90
C SER A 4 0.70 5.46 -21.56
N GLY A 5 1.49 6.33 -20.92
CA GLY A 5 1.07 7.02 -19.70
C GLY A 5 -0.25 7.79 -19.85
N THR A 6 -0.45 8.45 -20.98
CA THR A 6 -1.70 9.16 -21.28
C THR A 6 -2.88 8.21 -21.45
N GLN A 7 -2.71 7.09 -22.15
CA GLN A 7 -3.77 6.08 -22.29
C GLN A 7 -4.15 5.47 -20.94
N PHE A 8 -3.16 5.17 -20.09
CA PHE A 8 -3.41 4.68 -18.74
C PHE A 8 -4.25 5.66 -17.92
N LEU A 9 -3.89 6.95 -17.90
CA LEU A 9 -4.62 7.98 -17.17
C LEU A 9 -6.03 8.20 -17.73
N ASN A 10 -6.19 8.25 -19.05
CA ASN A 10 -7.51 8.37 -19.68
C ASN A 10 -8.40 7.18 -19.33
N GLY A 11 -7.86 5.97 -19.37
CA GLY A 11 -8.59 4.79 -18.93
C GLY A 11 -9.02 4.92 -17.46
N ILE A 12 -8.18 5.51 -16.58
CA ILE A 12 -8.55 5.68 -15.15
C ILE A 12 -9.70 6.67 -15.07
N ALA A 13 -9.65 7.76 -15.82
CA ALA A 13 -10.72 8.74 -15.87
C ALA A 13 -12.04 8.14 -16.39
N GLU A 14 -11.98 7.19 -17.33
CA GLU A 14 -13.16 6.57 -17.94
C GLU A 14 -13.75 5.40 -17.10
N HIS A 15 -12.89 4.59 -16.49
CA HIS A 15 -13.30 3.32 -15.88
C HIS A 15 -12.97 3.18 -14.40
N GLY A 16 -12.19 4.09 -13.83
CA GLY A 16 -11.73 4.00 -12.44
C GLY A 16 -10.72 2.87 -12.18
N ILE A 17 -10.28 2.73 -10.94
CA ILE A 17 -9.38 1.66 -10.51
C ILE A 17 -10.20 0.37 -10.28
N PRO A 18 -9.72 -0.83 -10.66
CA PRO A 18 -10.44 -2.07 -10.38
C PRO A 18 -10.74 -2.22 -8.88
N ALA A 19 -11.96 -2.62 -8.55
CA ALA A 19 -12.49 -2.58 -7.18
C ALA A 19 -11.61 -3.30 -6.14
N SER A 20 -10.99 -4.43 -6.49
CA SER A 20 -10.10 -5.14 -5.57
C SER A 20 -8.81 -4.39 -5.24
N TRP A 21 -8.33 -3.57 -6.17
CA TRP A 21 -7.11 -2.79 -5.97
C TRP A 21 -7.41 -1.48 -5.25
N ASP A 22 -8.57 -0.89 -5.50
CA ASP A 22 -9.11 0.19 -4.68
C ASP A 22 -9.34 -0.24 -3.22
N GLU A 23 -9.85 -1.46 -3.01
CA GLU A 23 -9.98 -2.06 -1.67
C GLU A 23 -8.60 -2.21 -0.99
N PHE A 24 -7.60 -2.73 -1.71
CA PHE A 24 -6.23 -2.79 -1.19
C PHE A 24 -5.69 -1.40 -0.84
N GLY A 25 -5.87 -0.42 -1.72
CA GLY A 25 -5.51 0.98 -1.48
C GLY A 25 -6.19 1.60 -0.26
N THR A 26 -7.44 1.20 -0.01
CA THR A 26 -8.22 1.59 1.17
C THR A 26 -7.60 1.02 2.44
N TYR A 27 -7.24 -0.27 2.47
CA TYR A 27 -6.55 -0.85 3.63
C TYR A 27 -5.22 -0.13 3.92
N MET A 28 -4.46 0.25 2.88
CA MET A 28 -3.19 0.97 3.05
C MET A 28 -3.40 2.38 3.59
N SER A 29 -4.41 3.09 3.09
CA SER A 29 -4.77 4.42 3.59
C SER A 29 -5.29 4.38 5.03
N GLN A 30 -6.08 3.36 5.34
CA GLN A 30 -6.59 3.11 6.69
C GLN A 30 -5.47 2.79 7.66
N ASP A 31 -4.41 2.10 7.23
CA ASP A 31 -3.23 1.82 8.07
C ASP A 31 -2.56 3.10 8.62
N GLY A 32 -2.40 4.10 7.75
CA GLY A 32 -1.89 5.42 8.10
C GLY A 32 -2.85 6.22 8.99
N ALA A 33 -4.16 6.15 8.72
CA ALA A 33 -5.17 6.80 9.58
C ALA A 33 -5.19 6.18 10.98
N LEU A 34 -5.14 4.85 11.08
CA LEU A 34 -5.13 4.12 12.33
C LEU A 34 -3.88 4.43 13.17
N VAL A 35 -2.71 4.58 12.56
CA VAL A 35 -1.51 4.95 13.34
C VAL A 35 -1.64 6.36 13.91
N THR A 36 -2.23 7.30 13.16
CA THR A 36 -2.48 8.66 13.64
C THR A 36 -3.41 8.65 14.85
N HIS A 37 -4.48 7.84 14.80
CA HIS A 37 -5.37 7.65 15.94
C HIS A 37 -4.70 6.94 17.13
N LEU A 38 -3.84 5.96 16.87
CA LEU A 38 -3.03 5.31 17.92
C LEU A 38 -2.12 6.31 18.63
N VAL A 39 -1.42 7.17 17.90
CA VAL A 39 -0.56 8.20 18.50
C VAL A 39 -1.38 9.13 19.41
N ALA A 40 -2.55 9.56 18.96
CA ALA A 40 -3.45 10.38 19.77
C ALA A 40 -3.95 9.64 21.03
N ALA A 41 -4.33 8.36 20.89
CA ALA A 41 -4.84 7.55 21.99
C ALA A 41 -3.77 7.24 23.04
N VAL A 42 -2.55 6.90 22.62
CA VAL A 42 -1.42 6.70 23.56
C VAL A 42 -1.07 8.02 24.25
N ARG A 43 -1.15 9.16 23.56
CA ARG A 43 -0.97 10.48 24.18
C ARG A 43 -2.01 10.76 25.26
N GLU A 44 -3.26 10.35 25.05
CA GLU A 44 -4.30 10.49 26.06
C GLU A 44 -4.02 9.64 27.29
N VAL A 45 -3.57 8.40 27.11
CA VAL A 45 -3.14 7.53 28.21
C VAL A 45 -1.95 8.14 28.96
N HIS A 46 -0.97 8.67 28.23
CA HIS A 46 0.18 9.39 28.81
C HIS A 46 -0.28 10.56 29.70
N ASN A 47 -1.24 11.36 29.23
CA ASN A 47 -1.66 12.58 29.93
C ASN A 47 -2.60 12.33 31.11
N THR A 48 -3.41 11.27 31.06
CA THR A 48 -4.50 11.06 32.01
C THR A 48 -4.34 9.84 32.90
N GLY A 49 -3.56 8.84 32.48
CA GLY A 49 -3.51 7.54 33.12
C GLY A 49 -4.84 6.78 33.11
N SER A 50 -5.79 7.17 32.25
CA SER A 50 -7.15 6.62 32.24
C SER A 50 -7.18 5.17 31.72
N ASP A 51 -7.76 4.26 32.51
CA ASP A 51 -8.03 2.87 32.08
C ASP A 51 -8.94 2.82 30.86
N GLN A 52 -9.91 3.73 30.76
CA GLN A 52 -10.79 3.83 29.59
C GLN A 52 -10.01 4.20 28.32
N ALA A 53 -9.06 5.14 28.44
CA ALA A 53 -8.18 5.52 27.32
C ALA A 53 -7.24 4.37 26.94
N ARG A 54 -6.80 3.60 27.95
CA ARG A 54 -5.97 2.41 27.74
C ARG A 54 -6.73 1.35 26.95
N ASP A 55 -7.96 1.02 27.35
CA ASP A 55 -8.81 0.07 26.64
C ASP A 55 -9.14 0.54 25.21
N ALA A 56 -9.33 1.85 25.02
CA ALA A 56 -9.55 2.42 23.68
C ALA A 56 -8.31 2.26 22.79
N THR A 57 -7.12 2.50 23.33
CA THR A 57 -5.84 2.30 22.62
C THR A 57 -5.66 0.83 22.22
N LEU A 58 -5.98 -0.12 23.11
CA LEU A 58 -5.87 -1.55 22.80
C LEU A 58 -6.81 -1.97 21.66
N ARG A 59 -8.04 -1.43 21.61
CA ARG A 59 -8.95 -1.67 20.48
C ARG A 59 -8.41 -1.15 19.16
N LEU A 60 -7.74 0.00 19.14
CA LEU A 60 -7.09 0.52 17.92
C LEU A 60 -5.95 -0.38 17.44
N PHE A 61 -5.19 -0.99 18.35
CA PHE A 61 -4.18 -2.00 17.96
C PHE A 61 -4.84 -3.23 17.33
N ASP A 62 -5.96 -3.70 17.90
CA ASP A 62 -6.72 -4.82 17.33
C ASP A 62 -7.30 -4.48 15.95
N GLU A 63 -7.83 -3.27 15.77
CA GLU A 63 -8.34 -2.78 14.49
C GLU A 63 -7.23 -2.70 13.43
N LYS A 64 -6.06 -2.15 13.78
CA LYS A 64 -4.90 -2.08 12.87
C LYS A 64 -4.40 -3.46 12.46
N ARG A 65 -4.31 -4.41 13.40
CA ARG A 65 -3.97 -5.80 13.06
C ARG A 65 -5.01 -6.42 12.12
N GLY A 66 -6.31 -6.18 12.38
CA GLY A 66 -7.39 -6.64 11.51
C GLY A 66 -7.30 -6.10 10.08
N ASN A 67 -7.01 -4.80 9.94
CA ASN A 67 -6.80 -4.12 8.66
C ASN A 67 -5.63 -4.75 7.87
N LEU A 68 -4.47 -4.96 8.52
CA LEU A 68 -3.30 -5.57 7.89
C LEU A 68 -3.58 -7.02 7.47
N ALA A 69 -4.25 -7.80 8.31
CA ALA A 69 -4.62 -9.18 7.98
C ALA A 69 -5.57 -9.23 6.77
N ALA A 70 -6.54 -8.32 6.67
CA ALA A 70 -7.44 -8.23 5.51
C ALA A 70 -6.67 -7.91 4.22
N ALA A 71 -5.75 -6.94 4.27
CA ALA A 71 -4.91 -6.59 3.13
C ALA A 71 -4.03 -7.76 2.65
N ARG A 72 -3.42 -8.49 3.60
CA ARG A 72 -2.57 -9.64 3.29
C ARG A 72 -3.36 -10.82 2.73
N ASN A 73 -4.57 -11.07 3.24
CA ASN A 73 -5.47 -12.08 2.68
C ASN A 73 -5.85 -11.76 1.22
N LEU A 74 -6.16 -10.50 0.93
CA LEU A 74 -6.43 -10.06 -0.44
C LEU A 74 -5.24 -10.33 -1.38
N LEU A 75 -4.01 -10.01 -0.94
CA LEU A 75 -2.80 -10.34 -1.72
C LEU A 75 -2.62 -11.85 -1.91
N ALA A 76 -2.80 -12.64 -0.85
CA ALA A 76 -2.67 -14.10 -0.91
C ALA A 76 -3.64 -14.71 -1.92
N ASP A 77 -4.91 -14.29 -1.90
CA ASP A 77 -5.93 -14.75 -2.84
C ASP A 77 -5.56 -14.40 -4.30
N ARG A 78 -5.02 -13.20 -4.52
CA ARG A 78 -4.57 -12.76 -5.86
C ARG A 78 -3.35 -13.53 -6.35
N ILE A 79 -2.40 -13.84 -5.46
CA ILE A 79 -1.23 -14.66 -5.79
C ILE A 79 -1.68 -16.04 -6.30
N VAL A 80 -2.62 -16.67 -5.60
CA VAL A 80 -3.17 -17.98 -5.99
C VAL A 80 -3.87 -17.87 -7.35
N ALA A 81 -4.77 -16.90 -7.52
CA ALA A 81 -5.53 -16.72 -8.77
C ALA A 81 -4.63 -16.47 -10.00
N TYR A 82 -3.55 -15.68 -9.86
CA TYR A 82 -2.60 -15.45 -10.96
C TYR A 82 -1.68 -16.62 -11.25
N ARG A 83 -1.36 -17.42 -10.24
CA ARG A 83 -0.65 -18.68 -10.45
C ARG A 83 -1.51 -19.68 -11.22
N GLU A 84 -2.78 -19.84 -10.84
CA GLU A 84 -3.70 -20.78 -11.49
C GLU A 84 -4.05 -20.38 -12.93
N SER A 85 -4.19 -19.08 -13.19
CA SER A 85 -4.49 -18.57 -14.53
C SER A 85 -3.26 -18.45 -15.44
N GLY A 86 -2.04 -18.64 -14.91
CA GLY A 86 -0.79 -18.50 -15.68
C GLY A 86 -0.47 -17.05 -16.12
N ARG A 87 -1.15 -16.04 -15.55
CA ARG A 87 -1.08 -14.63 -16.00
C ARG A 87 0.23 -13.92 -15.68
N TRP A 88 1.09 -14.47 -14.82
CA TRP A 88 2.33 -13.80 -14.40
C TRP A 88 3.23 -13.40 -15.57
N ALA A 89 3.44 -14.30 -16.53
CA ALA A 89 4.30 -14.03 -17.69
C ALA A 89 3.73 -12.93 -18.60
N GLU A 90 2.40 -12.84 -18.70
CA GLU A 90 1.72 -11.78 -19.47
C GLU A 90 1.90 -10.42 -18.79
N LEU A 91 1.71 -10.37 -17.46
CA LEU A 91 1.91 -9.16 -16.65
C LEU A 91 3.37 -8.67 -16.72
N ASP A 92 4.33 -9.59 -16.65
CA ASP A 92 5.76 -9.29 -16.79
C ASP A 92 6.08 -8.67 -18.17
N ALA A 93 5.52 -9.24 -19.24
CA ALA A 93 5.76 -8.75 -20.60
C ALA A 93 5.25 -7.32 -20.77
N VAL A 94 4.05 -7.02 -20.24
CA VAL A 94 3.47 -5.68 -20.25
C VAL A 94 4.40 -4.69 -19.56
N VAL A 95 4.80 -4.95 -18.31
CA VAL A 95 5.60 -4.00 -17.52
C VAL A 95 7.00 -3.80 -18.11
N ARG A 96 7.60 -4.85 -18.68
CA ARG A 96 8.88 -4.74 -19.39
C ARG A 96 8.78 -3.86 -20.64
N SER A 97 7.63 -3.85 -21.31
CA SER A 97 7.40 -3.05 -22.51
C SER A 97 6.98 -1.59 -22.24
N ALA A 98 6.61 -1.26 -21.00
CA ALA A 98 6.11 0.07 -20.64
C ALA A 98 7.18 1.16 -20.85
N ASP A 99 6.79 2.38 -21.22
CA ASP A 99 7.67 3.54 -21.15
C ASP A 99 7.48 4.22 -19.79
N VAL A 100 8.33 3.86 -18.82
CA VAL A 100 8.22 4.33 -17.43
C VAL A 100 8.48 5.83 -17.33
N ASP A 101 9.40 6.37 -18.12
CA ASP A 101 9.68 7.82 -18.09
C ASP A 101 8.48 8.61 -18.62
N GLN A 102 7.92 8.19 -19.75
CA GLN A 102 6.70 8.79 -20.28
C GLN A 102 5.51 8.67 -19.31
N LEU A 103 5.36 7.52 -18.64
CA LEU A 103 4.33 7.31 -17.63
C LEU A 103 4.49 8.31 -16.47
N ILE A 104 5.69 8.43 -15.92
CA ILE A 104 5.99 9.35 -14.82
C ILE A 104 5.77 10.80 -15.25
N ASP A 105 6.20 11.20 -16.44
CA ASP A 105 5.99 12.56 -16.95
C ASP A 105 4.50 12.88 -17.12
N SER A 106 3.71 11.92 -17.62
CA SER A 106 2.26 12.06 -17.73
C SER A 106 1.60 12.22 -16.36
N MET A 107 2.02 11.42 -15.38
CA MET A 107 1.50 11.47 -14.01
C MET A 107 1.93 12.73 -13.25
N ARG A 108 3.11 13.28 -13.56
CA ARG A 108 3.69 14.44 -12.85
C ARG A 108 2.80 15.68 -12.88
N VAL A 109 2.10 15.90 -13.99
CA VAL A 109 1.18 17.05 -14.15
C VAL A 109 0.04 17.01 -13.13
N HIS A 110 -0.37 15.82 -12.70
CA HIS A 110 -1.51 15.62 -11.81
C HIS A 110 -1.10 15.40 -10.34
N PHE A 111 0.02 14.71 -10.12
CA PHE A 111 0.41 14.23 -8.79
C PHE A 111 1.74 14.82 -8.27
N GLY A 112 2.43 15.64 -9.07
CA GLY A 112 3.72 16.24 -8.74
C GLY A 112 3.65 17.54 -7.92
N LEU A 113 2.71 17.66 -6.97
CA LEU A 113 2.51 18.90 -6.22
C LEU A 113 3.67 19.24 -5.26
N HIS A 114 4.28 18.21 -4.66
CA HIS A 114 5.40 18.39 -3.74
C HIS A 114 6.74 18.40 -4.50
N PRO A 115 7.74 19.22 -4.10
CA PRO A 115 9.06 19.26 -4.76
C PRO A 115 9.79 17.91 -4.81
N PHE A 116 9.51 17.04 -3.84
CA PHE A 116 9.92 15.63 -3.83
C PHE A 116 8.67 14.76 -3.91
N PRO A 117 8.20 14.38 -5.12
CA PRO A 117 6.92 13.70 -5.30
C PRO A 117 7.06 12.20 -5.02
N ILE A 118 7.11 11.83 -3.74
CA ILE A 118 7.37 10.45 -3.28
C ILE A 118 6.45 9.41 -3.94
N ALA A 119 5.17 9.75 -4.21
CA ALA A 119 4.25 8.86 -4.91
C ALA A 119 4.73 8.51 -6.32
N LEU A 120 5.29 9.48 -7.07
CA LEU A 120 5.85 9.24 -8.41
C LEU A 120 7.14 8.43 -8.34
N GLU A 121 7.99 8.71 -7.35
CA GLU A 121 9.20 7.91 -7.12
C GLU A 121 8.85 6.46 -6.75
N SER A 122 7.78 6.25 -5.98
CA SER A 122 7.29 4.91 -5.68
C SER A 122 6.70 4.20 -6.89
N VAL A 123 5.98 4.90 -7.79
CA VAL A 123 5.55 4.31 -9.07
C VAL A 123 6.77 3.84 -9.85
N ARG A 124 7.78 4.70 -10.02
CA ARG A 124 9.01 4.38 -10.75
C ARG A 124 9.70 3.16 -10.15
N PHE A 125 9.88 3.14 -8.83
CA PHE A 125 10.47 2.01 -8.11
C PHE A 125 9.71 0.70 -8.39
N ASN A 126 8.37 0.72 -8.29
CA ASN A 126 7.55 -0.48 -8.49
C ASN A 126 7.72 -1.07 -9.90
N PHE A 127 7.73 -0.23 -10.94
CA PHE A 127 7.93 -0.67 -12.32
C PHE A 127 9.34 -1.26 -12.52
N GLU A 128 10.38 -0.60 -12.01
CA GLU A 128 11.75 -1.10 -12.11
C GLU A 128 11.96 -2.39 -11.31
N TYR A 129 11.32 -2.52 -10.15
CA TYR A 129 11.36 -3.75 -9.37
C TYR A 129 10.78 -4.93 -10.16
N VAL A 130 9.60 -4.77 -10.77
CA VAL A 130 9.00 -5.83 -11.61
C VAL A 130 9.87 -6.14 -12.83
N ARG A 131 10.48 -5.14 -13.47
CA ARG A 131 11.40 -5.39 -14.60
C ARG A 131 12.56 -6.30 -14.21
N GLN A 132 13.11 -6.11 -13.02
CA GLN A 132 14.26 -6.84 -12.52
C GLN A 132 13.89 -8.21 -11.93
N HIS A 133 12.75 -8.31 -11.24
CA HIS A 133 12.41 -9.47 -10.40
C HIS A 133 11.15 -10.22 -10.82
N GLY A 134 10.31 -9.60 -11.65
CA GLY A 134 9.00 -10.12 -12.06
C GLY A 134 7.87 -9.77 -11.10
N PHE A 135 6.64 -9.92 -11.59
CA PHE A 135 5.41 -9.53 -10.92
C PHE A 135 5.09 -10.40 -9.71
N GLU A 136 5.42 -11.70 -9.75
CA GLU A 136 5.24 -12.58 -8.59
C GLU A 136 6.17 -12.16 -7.43
N ALA A 137 7.42 -11.76 -7.75
CA ALA A 137 8.34 -11.26 -6.73
C ALA A 137 7.85 -9.94 -6.13
N PHE A 138 7.24 -9.07 -6.95
CA PHE A 138 6.64 -7.83 -6.47
C PHE A 138 5.52 -8.09 -5.44
N TYR A 139 4.62 -9.04 -5.70
CA TYR A 139 3.58 -9.42 -4.73
C TYR A 139 4.15 -9.97 -3.43
N ARG A 140 5.20 -10.80 -3.52
CA ARG A 140 5.88 -11.34 -2.34
C ARG A 140 6.53 -10.23 -1.51
N MET A 141 7.23 -9.29 -2.17
CA MET A 141 7.81 -8.13 -1.50
C MET A 141 6.72 -7.29 -0.81
N THR A 142 5.56 -7.07 -1.45
CA THR A 142 4.45 -6.36 -0.81
C THR A 142 3.94 -7.11 0.42
N ASP A 143 3.73 -8.44 0.35
CA ASP A 143 3.32 -9.23 1.52
C ASP A 143 4.37 -9.21 2.64
N GLU A 144 5.65 -9.32 2.31
CA GLU A 144 6.77 -9.24 3.27
C GLU A 144 6.81 -7.87 3.98
N TYR A 145 6.56 -6.79 3.24
CA TYR A 145 6.48 -5.45 3.84
C TYR A 145 5.29 -5.31 4.78
N LEU A 146 4.10 -5.81 4.41
CA LEU A 146 2.93 -5.81 5.29
C LEU A 146 3.12 -6.70 6.52
N PHE A 147 3.79 -7.84 6.37
CA PHE A 147 4.18 -8.69 7.49
C PHE A 147 5.09 -7.95 8.47
N GLU A 148 6.04 -7.15 7.98
CA GLU A 148 6.91 -6.35 8.83
C GLU A 148 6.13 -5.28 9.61
N ILE A 149 5.13 -4.64 8.98
CA ILE A 149 4.26 -3.68 9.66
C ILE A 149 3.40 -4.36 10.73
N GLU A 150 2.88 -5.56 10.45
CA GLU A 150 2.13 -6.36 11.41
C GLU A 150 3.01 -6.75 12.62
N ARG A 151 4.27 -7.13 12.36
CA ARG A 151 5.27 -7.42 13.38
C ARG A 151 5.53 -6.19 14.26
N LEU A 152 5.78 -5.02 13.65
CA LEU A 152 5.98 -3.76 14.36
C LEU A 152 4.75 -3.34 15.17
N THR A 153 3.54 -3.57 14.65
CA THR A 153 2.29 -3.31 15.36
C THR A 153 2.17 -4.19 16.61
N THR A 154 2.57 -5.46 16.50
CA THR A 154 2.57 -6.41 17.62
C THR A 154 3.61 -6.03 18.69
N GLU A 155 4.82 -5.63 18.26
CA GLU A 155 5.84 -5.10 19.18
C GLU A 155 5.36 -3.86 19.92
N ALA A 156 4.80 -2.89 19.19
CA ALA A 156 4.29 -1.65 19.75
C ALA A 156 3.16 -1.89 20.75
N ARG A 157 2.24 -2.82 20.46
CA ARG A 157 1.21 -3.23 21.41
C ARG A 157 1.82 -3.80 22.69
N THR A 158 2.77 -4.72 22.54
CA THR A 158 3.45 -5.35 23.69
C THR A 158 4.15 -4.30 24.55
N ALA A 159 4.86 -3.36 23.90
CA ALA A 159 5.51 -2.25 24.59
C ALA A 159 4.49 -1.36 25.33
N PHE A 160 3.38 -1.00 24.67
CA PHE A 160 2.30 -0.25 25.31
C PHE A 160 1.67 -0.97 26.51
N GLU A 161 1.56 -2.30 26.47
CA GLU A 161 0.98 -3.09 27.56
C GLU A 161 1.92 -3.27 28.76
N THR A 162 3.24 -3.27 28.53
CA THR A 162 4.25 -3.71 29.52
C THR A 162 5.20 -2.61 29.98
N GLU A 163 5.46 -1.59 29.16
CA GLU A 163 6.36 -0.50 29.50
C GLU A 163 5.59 0.63 30.19
N PRO A 164 6.11 1.19 31.29
CA PRO A 164 5.56 2.41 31.84
C PRO A 164 5.72 3.53 30.81
N ILE A 165 4.65 4.27 30.56
CA ILE A 165 4.70 5.46 29.73
C ILE A 165 5.54 6.50 30.50
N GLY A 166 6.79 6.70 30.07
CA GLY A 166 7.74 7.61 30.71
C GLY A 166 7.41 9.09 30.49
N GLU A 167 8.30 9.98 30.96
CA GLU A 167 8.09 11.44 30.89
C GLU A 167 8.21 12.05 29.48
N SER A 168 8.74 11.29 28.50
CA SER A 168 8.98 11.75 27.14
C SER A 168 7.98 11.12 26.16
N PHE A 169 7.48 11.93 25.21
CA PHE A 169 6.49 11.51 24.24
C PHE A 169 6.81 11.98 22.80
N PRO A 170 6.58 11.16 21.76
CA PRO A 170 6.19 9.74 21.83
C PRO A 170 7.36 8.86 22.26
N PRO A 171 7.12 7.71 22.93
CA PRO A 171 8.16 6.71 23.12
C PRO A 171 8.65 6.17 21.77
N PHE A 172 9.89 5.67 21.72
CA PHE A 172 10.52 5.30 20.46
C PHE A 172 9.75 4.23 19.66
N TRP A 173 9.14 3.26 20.34
CA TRP A 173 8.33 2.23 19.67
C TRP A 173 7.13 2.85 18.92
N LEU A 174 6.52 3.90 19.48
CA LEU A 174 5.39 4.59 18.88
C LEU A 174 5.85 5.46 17.71
N TYR A 175 6.95 6.19 17.89
CA TYR A 175 7.57 6.96 16.82
C TYR A 175 7.95 6.07 15.62
N LYS A 176 8.56 4.91 15.88
CA LYS A 176 8.94 3.93 14.86
C LYS A 176 7.70 3.43 14.09
N LEU A 177 6.64 3.04 14.81
CA LEU A 177 5.40 2.57 14.19
C LEU A 177 4.71 3.67 13.35
N ASP A 178 4.68 4.89 13.88
CA ASP A 178 4.10 6.08 13.23
C ASP A 178 4.81 6.39 11.90
N MET A 179 6.14 6.47 11.93
CA MET A 179 6.94 6.74 10.73
C MET A 179 6.74 5.68 9.65
N VAL A 180 6.78 4.40 10.00
CA VAL A 180 6.60 3.30 9.03
C VAL A 180 5.17 3.29 8.49
N SER A 181 4.16 3.41 9.34
CA SER A 181 2.75 3.35 8.92
C SER A 181 2.33 4.58 8.09
N THR A 182 2.96 5.75 8.32
CA THR A 182 2.75 6.95 7.50
C THR A 182 3.33 6.79 6.09
N GLU A 183 4.37 5.97 5.93
CA GLU A 183 4.94 5.62 4.64
C GLU A 183 3.99 4.75 3.80
N VAL A 184 3.20 3.88 4.44
CA VAL A 184 2.37 2.86 3.77
C VAL A 184 1.42 3.42 2.70
N PRO A 185 0.63 4.47 2.96
CA PRO A 185 -0.21 5.09 1.92
C PRO A 185 0.60 5.74 0.79
N SER A 186 1.88 6.03 1.00
CA SER A 186 2.76 6.64 -0.01
C SER A 186 3.43 5.60 -0.93
N HIS A 187 3.46 4.32 -0.52
CA HIS A 187 4.13 3.25 -1.26
C HIS A 187 3.19 2.09 -1.63
N CYS A 188 2.56 1.46 -0.64
CA CYS A 188 1.73 0.29 -0.87
C CYS A 188 0.41 0.63 -1.55
N HIS A 189 -0.21 1.76 -1.21
CA HIS A 189 -1.36 2.24 -1.98
C HIS A 189 -0.97 2.49 -3.44
N ILE A 190 0.25 2.98 -3.68
CA ILE A 190 0.77 3.25 -5.02
C ILE A 190 1.05 1.95 -5.81
N CYS A 191 1.24 0.80 -5.15
CA CYS A 191 1.34 -0.51 -5.82
C CYS A 191 0.12 -0.79 -6.72
N GLN A 192 -1.05 -0.27 -6.38
CA GLN A 192 -2.26 -0.42 -7.20
C GLN A 192 -2.10 0.18 -8.61
N ASN A 193 -1.27 1.22 -8.78
CA ASN A 193 -1.06 1.85 -10.09
C ASN A 193 -0.35 0.90 -11.06
N LEU A 194 0.70 0.21 -10.59
CA LEU A 194 1.40 -0.79 -11.38
C LEU A 194 0.47 -1.94 -11.76
N ILE A 195 -0.34 -2.42 -10.80
CA ILE A 195 -1.24 -3.54 -11.04
C ILE A 195 -2.36 -3.18 -12.01
N THR A 196 -2.98 -2.02 -11.81
CA THR A 196 -4.01 -1.47 -12.71
C THR A 196 -3.46 -1.26 -14.11
N PHE A 197 -2.24 -0.74 -14.23
CA PHE A 197 -1.58 -0.56 -15.53
C PHE A 197 -1.42 -1.90 -16.24
N ALA A 198 -0.88 -2.90 -15.53
CA ALA A 198 -0.58 -4.19 -16.11
C ALA A 198 -1.84 -4.95 -16.54
N GLU A 199 -2.86 -4.97 -15.70
CA GLU A 199 -4.13 -5.63 -16.01
C GLU A 199 -4.84 -5.00 -17.20
N ARG A 200 -4.88 -3.67 -17.28
CA ARG A 200 -5.55 -2.97 -18.37
C ARG A 200 -4.85 -3.13 -19.70
N ALA A 201 -3.53 -3.10 -19.72
CA ALA A 201 -2.81 -3.36 -20.95
C ALA A 201 -3.13 -4.75 -21.51
N LEU A 202 -3.37 -5.75 -20.64
CA LEU A 202 -3.81 -7.08 -21.07
C LEU A 202 -5.26 -7.10 -21.55
N ASP A 203 -6.15 -6.32 -20.95
CA ASP A 203 -7.56 -6.24 -21.36
C ASP A 203 -7.70 -5.48 -22.70
N ASP A 204 -6.91 -4.42 -22.92
CA ASP A 204 -6.85 -3.66 -24.17
C ASP A 204 -6.26 -4.51 -25.33
N ASP A 205 -5.20 -5.28 -25.07
CA ASP A 205 -4.60 -6.19 -26.07
C ASP A 205 -5.53 -7.36 -26.44
N ARG A 206 -6.46 -7.74 -25.56
CA ARG A 206 -7.49 -8.76 -25.83
C ARG A 206 -8.69 -8.22 -26.61
N GLY A 207 -8.79 -6.90 -26.76
CA GLY A 207 -9.80 -6.21 -27.56
C GLY A 207 -11.20 -6.28 -26.95
N SER A 208 -11.81 -5.10 -26.77
CA SER A 208 -13.07 -4.74 -27.44
C SER A 208 -14.00 -5.92 -27.82
N SER A 209 -14.39 -6.75 -26.86
CA SER A 209 -15.33 -7.87 -27.03
C SER A 209 -16.47 -7.84 -26.01
N PHE A 210 -16.64 -6.72 -25.31
CA PHE A 210 -17.92 -6.31 -24.74
C PHE A 210 -18.44 -5.09 -25.49
N ALA A 211 -18.91 -5.34 -26.71
CA ALA A 211 -19.95 -4.57 -27.39
C ALA A 211 -20.88 -5.57 -28.09
#